data_AF-A0A8H5P8T2-F1
#
_entry.id   AF-A0A8H5P8T2-F1
#
_cell.length_a   1.000
_cell.length_b   1.000
_cell.length_c   1.000
_cell.angle_alpha   90.00
_cell.angle_beta   90.00
_cell.angle_gamma   90.00
#
_symmetry.space_group_name_H-M   'P 1'
#
loop_
_entity.id
_entity.type
_entity.pdbx_description
1 polymer ?
#
loop_
_entity_poly.entity_id
_entity_poly.type
_entity_poly.pdbx_seq_one_letter_code
_entity_poly.pdbx_strand_id
1 'polypeptide(L)'
;MLKVAYARDWESTREGTTQGIKEVVKPYDWSYSTTYTGSIEASALQFAPTDKVIPIELLKRRDPILFFDEVMLYESELDDNGISIFSVKVRVHEKRMLLLCRLFMRLDNVVLRIRDTRVYVDFETDEIIREYSAQEETYENVKRALQKLLMSGRLPDDITIALRDPNVLAPLLPLVEHRAEAVNPSA
;
A
#
# COMPACT_ATOMS: atom_id res chain seq x y z
N MET A 1 -15.55 9.57 -6.49
CA MET A 1 -15.76 10.38 -5.29
C MET A 1 -16.26 9.44 -4.21
N LEU A 2 -15.47 9.23 -3.15
CA LEU A 2 -15.87 8.40 -2.02
C LEU A 2 -17.00 9.12 -1.29
N LYS A 3 -18.17 8.46 -1.17
CA LYS A 3 -19.34 9.06 -0.54
C LYS A 3 -19.47 8.50 0.86
N VAL A 4 -19.30 9.37 1.85
CA VAL A 4 -19.62 9.12 3.26
C VAL A 4 -20.59 10.20 3.71
N ALA A 5 -21.40 9.92 4.74
CA ALA A 5 -22.54 10.74 5.13
C ALA A 5 -22.23 12.26 5.29
N TYR A 6 -21.01 12.63 5.68
CA TYR A 6 -20.57 14.00 5.95
C TYR A 6 -19.59 14.59 4.93
N ALA A 7 -19.27 13.89 3.83
CA ALA A 7 -18.25 14.33 2.87
C ALA A 7 -18.53 15.71 2.22
N ARG A 8 -19.81 16.12 2.19
CA ARG A 8 -20.24 17.41 1.60
C ARG A 8 -19.80 18.63 2.41
N ASP A 9 -19.77 18.55 3.73
CA ASP A 9 -19.49 19.71 4.59
C ASP A 9 -17.99 20.09 4.51
N TRP A 10 -17.12 19.10 4.36
CA TRP A 10 -15.67 19.30 4.22
C TRP A 10 -15.27 19.82 2.84
N GLU A 11 -15.91 19.33 1.77
CA GLU A 11 -15.74 19.86 0.42
C GLU A 11 -16.11 21.35 0.36
N SER A 12 -17.22 21.74 0.98
CA SER A 12 -17.74 23.12 0.97
C SER A 12 -16.79 24.15 1.59
N THR A 13 -15.92 23.73 2.52
CA THR A 13 -14.98 24.64 3.21
C THR A 13 -13.81 25.06 2.31
N ARG A 14 -13.53 24.33 1.21
CA ARG A 14 -12.31 24.52 0.39
C ARG A 14 -12.56 24.90 -1.06
N GLU A 15 -13.83 25.00 -1.48
CA GLU A 15 -14.21 25.46 -2.82
C GLU A 15 -13.65 26.85 -3.18
N GLY A 16 -13.41 27.72 -2.19
CA GLY A 16 -12.87 29.06 -2.40
C GLY A 16 -11.40 29.13 -2.83
N THR A 17 -10.60 28.07 -2.62
CA THR A 17 -9.13 28.12 -2.85
C THR A 17 -8.70 27.55 -4.20
N THR A 18 -9.59 26.84 -4.90
CA THR A 18 -9.22 25.93 -6.02
C THR A 18 -9.66 26.43 -7.40
N GLN A 19 -10.18 27.67 -7.52
CA GLN A 19 -10.82 28.18 -8.74
C GLN A 19 -9.87 28.44 -9.94
N GLY A 20 -8.55 28.26 -9.81
CA GLY A 20 -7.57 28.64 -10.84
C GLY A 20 -6.92 27.49 -11.64
N ILE A 21 -7.14 26.23 -11.29
CA ILE A 21 -6.35 25.11 -11.84
C ILE A 21 -7.21 24.31 -12.85
N LYS A 22 -6.82 24.35 -14.13
CA LYS A 22 -7.50 23.71 -15.28
C LYS A 22 -7.13 22.24 -15.51
N GLU A 23 -6.37 21.62 -14.63
CA GLU A 23 -6.21 20.16 -14.66
C GLU A 23 -7.46 19.50 -14.10
N VAL A 24 -7.74 18.26 -14.51
CA VAL A 24 -8.83 17.44 -13.95
C VAL A 24 -8.60 17.34 -12.44
N VAL A 25 -9.21 18.26 -11.69
CA VAL A 25 -9.13 18.32 -10.23
C VAL A 25 -9.78 17.03 -9.76
N LYS A 26 -8.96 16.03 -9.43
CA LYS A 26 -9.45 14.88 -8.69
C LYS A 26 -10.04 15.47 -7.41
N PRO A 27 -11.36 15.36 -7.17
CA PRO A 27 -11.96 15.93 -5.98
C PRO A 27 -11.25 15.35 -4.76
N TYR A 28 -10.86 16.23 -3.85
CA TYR A 28 -10.20 15.86 -2.61
C TYR A 28 -11.07 14.85 -1.86
N ASP A 29 -10.58 13.63 -1.67
CA ASP A 29 -11.37 12.52 -1.12
C ASP A 29 -11.03 12.19 0.33
N TRP A 30 -10.26 13.07 1.01
CA TRP A 30 -9.88 13.03 2.44
C TRP A 30 -9.31 11.69 2.95
N SER A 31 -9.12 10.71 2.06
CA SER A 31 -8.69 9.35 2.37
C SER A 31 -7.18 9.23 2.61
N TYR A 32 -6.45 10.34 2.41
CA TYR A 32 -4.99 10.42 2.40
C TYR A 32 -4.31 9.42 1.43
N SER A 33 -5.05 8.93 0.43
CA SER A 33 -4.53 7.95 -0.53
C SER A 33 -3.33 8.51 -1.31
N THR A 34 -2.16 7.85 -1.19
CA THR A 34 -0.92 8.29 -1.85
C THR A 34 -0.40 7.27 -2.85
N THR A 35 0.15 7.73 -3.98
CA THR A 35 0.88 6.88 -4.95
C THR A 35 2.40 7.03 -4.78
N TYR A 36 2.83 7.48 -3.60
CA TYR A 36 4.23 7.72 -3.29
C TYR A 36 5.05 6.43 -3.37
N THR A 37 6.11 6.45 -4.18
CA THR A 37 7.04 5.33 -4.39
C THR A 37 8.42 5.58 -3.79
N GLY A 38 8.52 6.53 -2.86
CA GLY A 38 9.80 6.99 -2.30
C GLY A 38 10.30 8.27 -2.98
N SER A 39 11.19 8.97 -2.28
CA SER A 39 11.91 10.14 -2.80
C SER A 39 13.32 9.71 -3.17
N ILE A 40 13.74 10.02 -4.39
CA ILE A 40 15.10 9.75 -4.88
C ILE A 40 15.88 11.05 -4.80
N GLU A 41 17.10 11.02 -4.25
CA GLU A 41 17.98 12.18 -4.26
C GLU A 41 18.41 12.54 -5.68
N ALA A 42 18.60 13.84 -5.95
CA ALA A 42 18.94 14.32 -7.29
C ALA A 42 20.25 13.73 -7.85
N SER A 43 21.18 13.34 -6.97
CA SER A 43 22.46 12.72 -7.33
C SER A 43 22.40 11.20 -7.45
N ALA A 44 21.29 10.56 -7.07
CA ALA A 44 21.16 9.12 -7.11
C ALA A 44 20.88 8.60 -8.52
N LEU A 45 21.24 7.34 -8.76
CA LEU A 45 20.93 6.65 -10.01
C LEU A 45 19.42 6.56 -10.19
N GLN A 46 18.99 6.75 -11.44
CA GLN A 46 17.58 6.74 -11.78
C GLN A 46 17.13 5.32 -12.11
N PHE A 47 15.93 4.98 -11.65
CA PHE A 47 15.29 3.72 -11.99
C PHE A 47 14.83 3.74 -13.45
N ALA A 48 14.93 2.59 -14.11
CA ALA A 48 14.37 2.36 -15.44
C ALA A 48 13.30 1.26 -15.39
N PRO A 49 12.26 1.32 -16.23
CA PRO A 49 11.27 0.25 -16.33
C PRO A 49 11.94 -1.12 -16.56
N THR A 50 11.43 -2.15 -15.91
CA THR A 50 11.99 -3.50 -16.01
C THR A 50 10.91 -4.57 -15.99
N ASP A 51 11.20 -5.72 -16.60
CA ASP A 51 10.40 -6.94 -16.49
C ASP A 51 10.88 -7.87 -15.37
N LYS A 52 11.92 -7.46 -14.63
CA LYS A 52 12.43 -8.21 -13.48
C LYS A 52 11.42 -8.20 -12.34
N VAL A 53 11.27 -9.35 -11.69
CA VAL A 53 10.32 -9.55 -10.58
C VAL A 53 11.10 -9.78 -9.29
N ILE A 54 10.62 -9.22 -8.19
CA ILE A 54 11.20 -9.47 -6.88
C ILE A 54 11.15 -10.96 -6.57
N PRO A 55 12.26 -11.61 -6.19
CA PRO A 55 12.29 -13.04 -5.93
C PRO A 55 11.64 -13.39 -4.58
N ILE A 56 10.30 -13.38 -4.53
CA ILE A 56 9.52 -13.62 -3.30
C ILE A 56 9.85 -14.97 -2.65
N GLU A 57 10.18 -15.99 -3.45
CA GLU A 57 10.56 -17.31 -2.91
C GLU A 57 11.85 -17.26 -2.09
N LEU A 58 12.80 -16.40 -2.46
CA LEU A 58 13.98 -16.15 -1.62
C LEU A 58 13.57 -15.50 -0.30
N LEU A 59 12.64 -14.55 -0.33
CA LEU A 59 12.15 -13.86 0.87
C LEU A 59 11.34 -14.75 1.83
N LYS A 60 10.82 -15.90 1.36
CA LYS A 60 10.16 -16.90 2.21
C LYS A 60 11.14 -17.81 2.96
N ARG A 61 12.42 -17.83 2.56
CA ARG A 61 13.44 -18.61 3.26
C ARG A 61 13.62 -18.07 4.67
N ARG A 62 13.81 -18.97 5.64
CA ARG A 62 14.06 -18.64 7.04
C ARG A 62 15.51 -18.25 7.29
N ASP A 63 16.02 -17.31 6.50
CA ASP A 63 17.37 -16.79 6.71
C ASP A 63 17.34 -15.82 7.92
N PRO A 64 18.40 -15.75 8.75
CA PRO A 64 18.44 -14.87 9.91
C PRO A 64 18.18 -13.42 9.51
N ILE A 65 17.32 -12.74 10.26
CA ILE A 65 17.10 -11.30 10.10
C ILE A 65 18.17 -10.60 10.95
N LEU A 66 19.09 -9.91 10.28
CA LEU A 66 20.16 -9.16 10.93
C LEU A 66 19.67 -7.81 11.45
N PHE A 67 18.73 -7.20 10.72
CA PHE A 67 18.09 -5.94 11.12
C PHE A 67 16.63 -5.92 10.68
N PHE A 68 15.77 -5.44 11.58
CA PHE A 68 14.36 -5.18 11.32
C PHE A 68 13.96 -3.89 12.01
N ASP A 69 13.23 -3.05 11.28
CA ASP A 69 12.59 -1.87 11.85
C ASP A 69 11.30 -1.54 11.11
N GLU A 70 10.42 -0.81 11.78
CA GLU A 70 9.15 -0.35 11.25
C GLU A 70 8.87 1.09 11.70
N VAL A 71 8.59 1.95 10.73
CA VAL A 71 8.28 3.36 10.95
C VAL A 71 6.90 3.67 10.39
N MET A 72 6.00 4.16 11.24
CA MET A 72 4.72 4.71 10.81
C MET A 72 4.92 6.15 10.34
N LEU A 73 4.55 6.44 9.10
CA LEU A 73 4.66 7.77 8.51
C LEU A 73 3.46 8.65 8.88
N TYR A 74 2.26 8.09 8.75
CA TYR A 74 1.04 8.71 9.26
C TYR A 74 -0.06 7.67 9.51
N GLU A 75 -1.03 8.10 10.31
CA GLU A 75 -2.27 7.38 10.60
C GLU A 75 -3.43 8.38 10.65
N SER A 76 -4.61 7.93 10.21
CA SER A 76 -5.85 8.69 10.33
C SER A 76 -7.02 7.74 10.53
N GLU A 77 -7.92 8.08 11.45
CA GLU A 77 -9.17 7.36 11.70
C GLU A 77 -10.31 7.79 10.76
N LEU A 78 -10.03 8.62 9.75
CA LEU A 78 -10.99 8.95 8.70
C LEU A 78 -12.31 9.55 9.29
N ASP A 79 -12.19 10.38 10.33
CA ASP A 79 -13.28 10.90 11.15
C ASP A 79 -14.25 9.79 11.62
N ASP A 80 -13.69 8.73 12.22
CA ASP A 80 -14.39 7.53 12.69
C ASP A 80 -15.07 6.69 11.59
N ASN A 81 -14.78 6.93 10.30
CA ASN A 81 -15.33 6.16 9.18
C ASN A 81 -14.41 5.03 8.70
N GLY A 82 -13.28 4.82 9.36
CA GLY A 82 -12.37 3.74 9.01
C GLY A 82 -10.95 3.99 9.49
N ILE A 83 -9.98 3.65 8.66
CA ILE A 83 -8.57 3.84 8.99
C ILE A 83 -7.73 4.00 7.73
N SER A 84 -6.69 4.84 7.80
CA SER A 84 -5.67 4.99 6.78
C SER A 84 -4.31 5.00 7.47
N ILE A 85 -3.51 3.96 7.26
CA ILE A 85 -2.17 3.81 7.83
C ILE A 85 -1.15 3.75 6.70
N PHE A 86 -0.11 4.56 6.80
CA PHE A 86 1.05 4.49 5.93
C PHE A 86 2.30 4.19 6.75
N SER A 87 2.93 3.04 6.49
CA SER A 87 4.09 2.56 7.24
C SER A 87 5.17 2.01 6.31
N VAL A 88 6.41 2.07 6.79
CA VAL A 88 7.59 1.52 6.11
C VAL A 88 8.23 0.48 7.01
N LYS A 89 8.42 -0.73 6.49
CA LYS A 89 9.09 -1.84 7.16
C LYS A 89 10.36 -2.18 6.40
N VAL A 90 11.45 -2.44 7.11
CA VAL A 90 12.71 -2.90 6.52
C VAL A 90 13.13 -4.22 7.13
N ARG A 91 13.60 -5.14 6.30
CA ARG A 91 14.21 -6.42 6.70
C ARG A 91 15.54 -6.57 5.99
N VAL A 92 16.60 -6.73 6.75
CA VAL A 92 17.96 -6.95 6.24
C VAL A 92 18.42 -8.34 6.62
N HIS A 93 18.85 -9.10 5.62
CA HIS A 93 19.54 -10.37 5.74
C HIS A 93 20.99 -10.20 5.30
N GLU A 94 21.80 -11.23 5.45
CA GLU A 94 23.22 -11.20 5.07
C GLU A 94 23.45 -10.84 3.58
N LYS A 95 22.58 -11.32 2.69
CA LYS A 95 22.75 -11.21 1.23
C LYS A 95 21.76 -10.29 0.54
N ARG A 96 20.77 -9.79 1.26
CA ARG A 96 19.66 -9.03 0.66
C ARG A 96 18.93 -8.18 1.67
N MET A 97 18.24 -7.17 1.16
CA MET A 97 17.32 -6.33 1.92
C MET A 97 15.98 -6.22 1.20
N LEU A 98 14.91 -6.15 1.99
CA LEU A 98 13.58 -5.81 1.53
C LEU A 98 13.03 -4.65 2.34
N LEU A 99 12.59 -3.61 1.65
CA LEU A 99 11.78 -2.53 2.20
C LEU A 99 10.36 -2.64 1.65
N LEU A 100 9.37 -2.56 2.54
CA LEU A 100 7.94 -2.53 2.21
C LEU A 100 7.35 -1.24 2.76
N CYS A 101 7.01 -0.33 1.86
CA CYS A 101 6.21 0.84 2.16
C CYS A 101 4.75 0.52 1.82
N ARG A 102 3.88 0.41 2.83
CA ARG A 102 2.49 0.00 2.66
C ARG A 102 1.54 1.08 3.15
N LEU A 103 0.66 1.51 2.25
CA LEU A 103 -0.59 2.17 2.59
C LEU A 103 -1.69 1.12 2.72
N PHE A 104 -2.31 1.08 3.88
CA PHE A 104 -3.56 0.36 4.09
C PHE A 104 -4.65 1.36 4.42
N MET A 105 -5.67 1.43 3.58
CA MET A 105 -6.85 2.25 3.82
C MET A 105 -8.09 1.39 3.77
N ARG A 106 -8.88 1.43 4.84
CA ARG A 106 -10.21 0.85 4.90
C ARG A 106 -11.17 1.97 5.20
N LEU A 107 -12.11 2.19 4.29
CA LEU A 107 -13.26 3.04 4.51
C LEU A 107 -14.48 2.16 4.72
N ASP A 108 -15.03 2.18 5.91
CA ASP A 108 -16.03 1.23 6.36
C ASP A 108 -17.29 1.30 5.47
N ASN A 109 -17.75 0.13 5.03
CA ASN A 109 -18.88 -0.04 4.12
C ASN A 109 -18.70 0.60 2.72
N VAL A 110 -17.51 1.12 2.38
CA VAL A 110 -17.23 1.74 1.09
C VAL A 110 -16.16 0.97 0.32
N VAL A 111 -14.89 1.02 0.73
CA VAL A 111 -13.76 0.51 -0.06
C VAL A 111 -12.58 0.12 0.83
N LEU A 112 -11.80 -0.85 0.36
CA LEU A 112 -10.46 -1.15 0.88
C LEU A 112 -9.43 -0.89 -0.21
N ARG A 113 -8.33 -0.24 0.16
CA ARG A 113 -7.18 0.03 -0.69
C ARG A 113 -5.91 -0.45 -0.02
N ILE A 114 -5.08 -1.14 -0.79
CA ILE A 114 -3.71 -1.46 -0.41
C ILE A 114 -2.80 -0.91 -1.50
N ARG A 115 -1.80 -0.11 -1.12
CA ARG A 115 -0.76 0.34 -2.03
C ARG A 115 0.58 -0.01 -1.44
N ASP A 116 1.30 -0.88 -2.12
CA ASP A 116 2.61 -1.35 -1.69
C ASP A 116 3.67 -0.82 -2.64
N THR A 117 4.73 -0.26 -2.07
CA THR A 117 6.01 -0.06 -2.76
C THR A 117 7.03 -0.98 -2.10
N ARG A 118 7.50 -1.98 -2.83
CA ARG A 118 8.55 -2.89 -2.42
C ARG A 118 9.86 -2.46 -3.04
N VAL A 119 10.92 -2.35 -2.25
CA VAL A 119 12.28 -2.18 -2.75
C VAL A 119 13.09 -3.39 -2.30
N TYR A 120 13.51 -4.19 -3.27
CA TYR A 120 14.40 -5.31 -3.08
C TYR A 120 15.82 -4.90 -3.46
N VAL A 121 16.78 -5.20 -2.61
CA VAL A 121 18.20 -4.99 -2.86
C VAL A 121 18.91 -6.32 -2.70
N ASP A 122 19.60 -6.73 -3.76
CA ASP A 122 20.49 -7.89 -3.75
C ASP A 122 21.93 -7.41 -3.52
N PHE A 123 22.56 -7.85 -2.43
CA PHE A 123 23.94 -7.46 -2.12
C PHE A 123 24.98 -8.28 -2.89
N GLU A 124 24.60 -9.37 -3.55
CA GLU A 124 25.52 -10.17 -4.35
C GLU A 124 25.62 -9.66 -5.79
N THR A 125 24.52 -9.13 -6.35
CA THR A 125 24.47 -8.62 -7.73
C THR A 125 24.41 -7.10 -7.84
N ASP A 126 24.37 -6.41 -6.69
CA ASP A 126 24.09 -4.98 -6.55
C ASP A 126 22.79 -4.53 -7.23
N GLU A 127 21.87 -5.46 -7.48
CA GLU A 127 20.63 -5.14 -8.16
C GLU A 127 19.59 -4.56 -7.20
N ILE A 128 19.00 -3.43 -7.58
CA ILE A 128 17.90 -2.81 -6.85
C ILE A 128 16.65 -2.84 -7.73
N ILE A 129 15.60 -3.50 -7.24
CA ILE A 129 14.30 -3.58 -7.90
C ILE A 129 13.27 -2.86 -7.03
N ARG A 130 12.54 -1.91 -7.62
CA ARG A 130 11.38 -1.27 -7.00
C ARG A 130 10.11 -1.70 -7.72
N GLU A 131 9.17 -2.22 -6.95
CA GLU A 131 7.85 -2.64 -7.44
C GLU A 131 6.76 -1.85 -6.71
N TYR A 132 5.90 -1.20 -7.47
CA TYR A 132 4.68 -0.58 -6.97
C TYR A 132 3.47 -1.41 -7.38
N SER A 133 2.58 -1.70 -6.43
CA SER A 133 1.30 -2.35 -6.68
C SER A 133 0.17 -1.61 -5.97
N ALA A 134 -0.91 -1.33 -6.69
CA ALA A 134 -2.15 -0.79 -6.12
C ALA A 134 -3.27 -1.83 -6.27
N GLN A 135 -3.96 -2.11 -5.17
CA GLN A 135 -5.08 -3.04 -5.11
C GLN A 135 -6.27 -2.34 -4.46
N GLU A 136 -7.47 -2.55 -4.98
CA GLU A 136 -8.69 -1.88 -4.50
C GLU A 136 -9.92 -2.76 -4.72
N GLU A 137 -10.79 -2.84 -3.71
CA GLU A 137 -12.10 -3.51 -3.82
C GLU A 137 -13.12 -2.86 -2.88
N THR A 138 -14.40 -2.99 -3.23
CA THR A 138 -15.51 -2.57 -2.37
C THR A 138 -15.53 -3.35 -1.05
N TYR A 139 -15.88 -2.67 0.04
CA TYR A 139 -15.93 -3.28 1.37
C TYR A 139 -16.82 -4.53 1.42
N GLU A 140 -17.98 -4.45 0.77
CA GLU A 140 -18.96 -5.54 0.73
C GLU A 140 -18.42 -6.79 0.02
N ASN A 141 -17.69 -6.63 -1.11
CA ASN A 141 -17.10 -7.76 -1.82
C ASN A 141 -15.99 -8.43 -1.01
N VAL A 142 -15.12 -7.63 -0.36
CA VAL A 142 -14.07 -8.15 0.52
C VAL A 142 -14.68 -8.91 1.69
N LYS A 143 -15.71 -8.34 2.33
CA LYS A 143 -16.44 -9.00 3.43
C LYS A 143 -17.05 -10.34 2.99
N ARG A 144 -17.66 -10.39 1.80
CA ARG A 144 -18.20 -11.65 1.24
C ARG A 144 -17.11 -12.66 0.92
N ALA A 145 -15.97 -12.21 0.39
CA ALA A 145 -14.81 -13.07 0.11
C ALA A 145 -14.25 -13.66 1.41
N LEU A 146 -14.10 -12.85 2.45
CA LEU A 146 -13.71 -13.28 3.79
C LEU A 146 -14.71 -14.28 4.38
N GLN A 147 -16.01 -13.99 4.30
CA GLN A 147 -17.06 -14.90 4.75
C GLN A 147 -16.91 -16.26 4.07
N LYS A 148 -16.73 -16.28 2.74
CA LYS A 148 -16.53 -17.51 1.96
C LYS A 148 -15.28 -18.28 2.39
N LEU A 149 -14.16 -17.58 2.60
CA LEU A 149 -12.89 -18.17 3.04
C LEU A 149 -12.99 -18.74 4.47
N LEU A 150 -13.77 -18.09 5.32
CA LEU A 150 -13.94 -18.40 6.74
C LEU A 150 -15.14 -19.32 7.03
N MET A 151 -15.82 -19.87 6.02
CA MET A 151 -16.96 -20.81 6.17
C MET A 151 -16.58 -22.16 6.82
N SER A 152 -15.39 -22.29 7.39
CA SER A 152 -14.92 -23.43 8.20
C SER A 152 -15.04 -23.19 9.71
N GLY A 153 -16.13 -22.54 10.18
CA GLY A 153 -16.55 -22.57 11.59
C GLY A 153 -16.03 -21.44 12.49
N ARG A 154 -15.75 -20.26 11.92
CA ARG A 154 -15.25 -19.09 12.66
C ARG A 154 -16.34 -18.06 12.99
N LEU A 155 -16.21 -17.40 14.15
CA LEU A 155 -17.20 -16.49 14.73
C LEU A 155 -17.20 -15.15 13.96
N PRO A 156 -18.27 -14.32 14.04
CA PRO A 156 -18.30 -12.98 13.43
C PRO A 156 -17.08 -12.10 13.76
N ASP A 157 -16.48 -12.30 14.93
CA ASP A 157 -15.27 -11.61 15.38
C ASP A 157 -14.06 -11.88 14.46
N ASP A 158 -13.96 -13.07 13.88
CA ASP A 158 -12.85 -13.43 13.00
C ASP A 158 -12.84 -12.62 11.71
N ILE A 159 -14.01 -12.23 11.20
CA ILE A 159 -14.13 -11.34 10.03
C ILE A 159 -13.66 -9.94 10.41
N THR A 160 -14.07 -9.45 11.58
CA THR A 160 -13.69 -8.12 12.07
C THR A 160 -12.18 -8.03 12.30
N ILE A 161 -11.56 -9.10 12.79
CA ILE A 161 -10.10 -9.21 12.95
C ILE A 161 -9.44 -9.23 11.56
N ALA A 162 -9.93 -10.04 10.63
CA ALA A 162 -9.36 -10.12 9.27
C ALA A 162 -9.43 -8.79 8.51
N LEU A 163 -10.50 -8.00 8.70
CA LEU A 163 -10.65 -6.65 8.13
C LEU A 163 -9.65 -5.62 8.67
N ARG A 164 -8.83 -5.98 9.66
CA ARG A 164 -7.74 -5.15 10.19
C ARG A 164 -6.36 -5.61 9.73
N ASP A 165 -6.25 -6.76 9.08
CA ASP A 165 -4.96 -7.31 8.65
C ASP A 165 -4.75 -7.17 7.12
N PRO A 166 -3.93 -6.20 6.67
CA PRO A 166 -3.68 -6.03 5.24
C PRO A 166 -3.02 -7.24 4.58
N ASN A 167 -2.32 -8.11 5.32
CA ASN A 167 -1.70 -9.31 4.73
C ASN A 167 -2.74 -10.39 4.41
N VAL A 168 -3.81 -10.48 5.21
CA VAL A 168 -4.94 -11.38 4.95
C VAL A 168 -5.79 -10.83 3.81
N LEU A 169 -5.92 -9.50 3.73
CA LEU A 169 -6.76 -8.84 2.74
C LEU A 169 -6.11 -8.74 1.36
N ALA A 170 -4.79 -8.51 1.27
CA ALA A 170 -4.09 -8.29 -0.01
C ALA A 170 -4.40 -9.34 -1.09
N PRO A 171 -4.46 -10.66 -0.81
CA PRO A 171 -4.83 -11.66 -1.82
C PRO A 171 -6.28 -11.58 -2.31
N LEU A 172 -7.17 -10.91 -1.58
CA LEU A 172 -8.60 -10.79 -1.88
C LEU A 172 -8.92 -9.54 -2.71
N LEU A 173 -8.00 -8.58 -2.80
CA LEU A 173 -8.19 -7.35 -3.56
C LEU A 173 -7.62 -7.53 -4.98
N PRO A 174 -8.37 -7.16 -6.04
CA PRO A 174 -7.86 -7.19 -7.40
C PRO A 174 -6.78 -6.13 -7.59
N LEU A 175 -5.80 -6.46 -8.43
CA LEU A 175 -4.72 -5.56 -8.83
C LEU A 175 -5.26 -4.51 -9.82
N VAL A 176 -5.10 -3.24 -9.47
CA VAL A 176 -5.52 -2.09 -10.30
C VAL A 176 -4.34 -1.54 -11.09
N GLU A 177 -3.16 -1.50 -10.48
CA GLU A 177 -1.96 -0.95 -11.09
C GLU A 177 -0.74 -1.74 -10.60
N HIS A 178 0.20 -1.99 -11.51
CA HIS A 178 1.50 -2.56 -11.19
C HIS A 178 2.56 -1.88 -12.04
N ARG A 179 3.70 -1.55 -11.42
CA ARG A 179 4.86 -0.97 -12.07
C ARG A 179 6.12 -1.58 -11.45
N ALA A 180 7.04 -2.03 -12.29
CA ALA A 180 8.35 -2.50 -11.87
C ALA A 180 9.43 -1.68 -12.55
N GLU A 181 10.44 -1.32 -11.77
CA GLU A 181 11.59 -0.57 -12.23
C GLU A 181 12.84 -1.05 -11.49
N ALA A 182 14.00 -0.99 -12.14
CA ALA A 182 15.25 -1.43 -11.57
C ALA A 182 16.37 -0.45 -11.86
N VAL A 183 17.40 -0.54 -11.03
CA VAL A 183 18.67 0.14 -11.19
C VAL A 183 19.78 -0.79 -10.73
N ASN A 184 20.91 -0.78 -11.43
CA ASN A 184 22.10 -1.52 -11.03
C ASN A 184 23.26 -0.51 -10.91
N PRO A 185 23.75 -0.22 -9.70
CA PRO A 185 24.86 0.70 -9.48
C PRO A 185 26.21 0.24 -10.03
N SER A 186 26.36 -1.06 -10.28
CA SER A 186 27.60 -1.68 -10.73
C SER A 186 27.63 -1.95 -12.24
N ALA A 187 26.58 -1.54 -12.98
CA ALA A 187 26.45 -1.71 -14.43
C ALA A 187 27.12 -0.60 -15.26
#